data_AF-K1YKZ9-F1
#
_entry.id   AF-K1YKZ9-F1
#
_cell.length_a   1.000
_cell.length_b   1.000
_cell.length_c   1.000
_cell.angle_alpha   90.00
_cell.angle_beta   90.00
_cell.angle_gamma   90.00
#
_symmetry.space_group_name_H-M   'P 1'
#
loop_
_entity.id
_entity.type
_entity.pdbx_description
1 polymer ?
#
loop_
_entity_poly.entity_id
_entity_poly.type
_entity_poly.pdbx_seq_one_letter_code
_entity_poly.pdbx_strand_id
1 'polypeptide(L)' 'MNTHLFEELEHLSVAERRSLGEALIVSAESEASASLITEAQRTELRSRLAHHRANPDEPGVSFSQLKAKLLSTPR' A
#
# COMPACT_ATOMS: atom_id res chain seq x y z
N MET A 1 -25.68 8.25 0.18
CA MET A 1 -25.33 8.13 -1.24
C MET A 1 -25.34 9.53 -1.83
N ASN A 2 -24.24 9.98 -2.44
CA ASN A 2 -24.19 11.30 -3.07
C ASN A 2 -25.16 11.32 -4.26
N THR A 3 -26.23 12.10 -4.16
CA THR A 3 -27.25 12.25 -5.22
C THR A 3 -26.64 12.75 -6.53
N HIS A 4 -25.65 13.64 -6.45
CA HIS A 4 -24.89 14.15 -7.60
C HIS A 4 -24.18 13.06 -8.41
N LEU A 5 -23.63 12.04 -7.73
CA LEU A 5 -22.95 10.94 -8.41
C LEU A 5 -23.95 10.06 -9.17
N PHE A 6 -25.18 9.95 -8.66
CA PHE A 6 -26.23 9.16 -9.30
C PHE A 6 -26.72 9.85 -10.57
N GLU A 7 -26.90 11.17 -10.53
CA GLU A 7 -27.26 11.99 -11.70
C GLU A 7 -26.18 11.91 -12.80
N GLU A 8 -24.91 11.97 -12.44
CA GLU A 8 -23.81 11.79 -13.40
C GLU A 8 -23.81 10.40 -14.05
N LEU A 9 -24.14 9.35 -13.29
CA LEU A 9 -24.25 7.98 -13.81
C LEU A 9 -25.44 7.79 -14.76
N GLU A 10 -26.53 8.54 -14.58
CA GLU A 10 -27.69 8.49 -15.48
C GLU A 10 -27.38 9.09 -16.86
N HIS A 11 -26.50 10.10 -16.92
CA HIS A 11 -26.07 10.72 -18.17
C HIS A 11 -25.13 9.86 -19.02
N LEU A 12 -24.55 8.80 -18.44
CA LEU A 12 -23.70 7.86 -19.17
C LEU A 12 -24.52 6.94 -20.06
N SER A 13 -24.02 6.70 -21.26
CA SER A 13 -24.52 5.62 -22.12
C SER A 13 -24.33 4.26 -21.48
N VAL A 14 -25.03 3.24 -21.99
CA VAL A 14 -24.89 1.86 -21.52
C VAL A 14 -23.45 1.36 -21.66
N ALA A 15 -22.75 1.75 -22.74
CA ALA A 15 -21.36 1.38 -22.97
C ALA A 15 -20.42 2.04 -21.94
N GLU A 16 -20.64 3.32 -21.64
CA GLU A 16 -19.83 4.05 -20.66
C GLU A 16 -20.05 3.54 -19.23
N ARG A 17 -21.31 3.23 -18.85
CA ARG A 17 -21.61 2.61 -17.56
C ARG A 17 -20.92 1.25 -17.39
N ARG A 18 -20.90 0.45 -18.47
CA ARG A 18 -20.19 -0.83 -18.47
C ARG A 18 -18.68 -0.63 -18.29
N SER A 19 -18.09 0.26 -19.09
CA SER A 19 -16.66 0.58 -19.01
C SER A 19 -16.26 1.09 -17.62
N LEU A 20 -17.07 1.97 -17.02
CA LEU A 20 -16.86 2.45 -15.66
C LEU A 20 -16.94 1.31 -14.63
N GLY A 21 -17.92 0.41 -14.75
CA GLY A 21 -18.03 -0.76 -13.88
C GLY A 21 -16.81 -1.67 -13.97
N GLU A 22 -16.33 -1.96 -15.19
CA GLU A 22 -15.12 -2.76 -15.41
C GLU A 22 -13.88 -2.07 -14.82
N ALA A 23 -13.74 -0.75 -14.99
CA ALA A 23 -12.64 0.01 -14.41
C ALA A 23 -12.67 0.02 -12.87
N LEU A 24 -13.84 0.10 -12.24
CA LEU A 24 -13.99 0.03 -10.78
C LEU A 24 -13.60 -1.34 -10.23
N ILE A 25 -13.97 -2.42 -10.92
CA ILE A 25 -13.56 -3.79 -10.55
C ILE A 25 -12.04 -3.92 -10.61
N VAL A 26 -11.42 -3.50 -11.72
CA VAL A 26 -9.96 -3.54 -11.89
C VAL A 26 -9.25 -2.68 -10.83
N SER A 27 -9.79 -1.51 -10.50
CA SER A 27 -9.23 -0.65 -9.45
C SER A 27 -9.27 -1.34 -8.08
N ALA A 28 -10.39 -1.94 -7.72
CA ALA A 28 -10.54 -2.66 -6.46
C ALA A 28 -9.60 -3.88 -6.37
N GLU A 29 -9.45 -4.63 -7.46
CA GLU A 29 -8.50 -5.74 -7.55
C GLU A 29 -7.05 -5.26 -7.41
N SER A 30 -6.71 -4.12 -8.01
CA SER A 30 -5.39 -3.50 -7.90
C SER A 30 -5.10 -3.00 -6.47
N GLU A 31 -6.09 -2.44 -5.78
CA GLU A 31 -5.95 -2.03 -4.37
C GLU A 31 -5.83 -3.23 -3.43
N ALA A 32 -6.62 -4.28 -3.66
CA ALA A 32 -6.51 -5.53 -2.92
C ALA A 32 -5.16 -6.24 -3.16
N SER A 33 -4.59 -6.07 -4.36
CA SER A 33 -3.29 -6.60 -4.75
C SER A 33 -2.12 -5.65 -4.44
N ALA A 34 -2.40 -4.45 -3.94
CA ALA A 34 -1.37 -3.49 -3.61
C ALA A 34 -0.48 -4.07 -2.51
N SER A 35 0.83 -4.10 -2.76
CA SER A 35 1.78 -4.59 -1.78
C SER A 35 1.65 -3.80 -0.48
N LEU A 36 1.45 -4.51 0.63
CA LEU A 36 1.31 -3.94 1.99
C LEU A 36 2.51 -3.10 2.44
N ILE A 37 3.62 -3.14 1.69
CA ILE A 37 4.83 -2.37 1.94
C ILE A 37 5.37 -1.76 0.63
N THR A 38 5.93 -0.56 0.71
CA THR A 38 6.59 0.13 -0.40
C THR A 38 7.90 -0.55 -0.80
N GLU A 39 8.45 -0.25 -1.98
CA GLU A 39 9.77 -0.77 -2.39
C GLU A 39 10.90 -0.36 -1.44
N ALA A 40 10.84 0.86 -0.89
CA ALA A 40 11.81 1.32 0.10
C ALA A 40 11.74 0.48 1.38
N GLN A 41 10.54 0.19 1.87
CA GLN A 41 10.33 -0.70 3.03
C GLN A 41 10.76 -2.14 2.74
N ARG A 42 10.51 -2.64 1.52
CA ARG A 42 10.95 -3.97 1.11
C ARG A 42 12.47 -4.08 1.03
N THR A 43 13.13 -3.05 0.51
CA THR A 43 14.60 -2.97 0.44
C THR A 43 15.22 -2.95 1.83
N GLU A 44 14.66 -2.15 2.73
CA GLU A 44 15.08 -2.10 4.13
C GLU A 44 14.89 -3.45 4.83
N LEU A 45 13.74 -4.11 4.62
CA LEU A 45 13.48 -5.44 5.17
C LEU A 45 14.50 -6.48 4.67
N ARG A 46 14.80 -6.48 3.36
CA ARG A 46 15.80 -7.39 2.78
C ARG A 46 17.19 -7.13 3.38
N SER A 47 17.58 -5.87 3.53
CA SER A 47 18.86 -5.47 4.13
C SER A 47 18.99 -5.99 5.56
N ARG A 48 17.97 -5.77 6.40
CA ARG A 48 17.96 -6.25 7.79
C ARG A 48 17.98 -7.77 7.90
N LEU A 49 17.24 -8.47 7.04
CA LEU A 49 17.25 -9.93 7.00
C LEU A 49 18.60 -10.49 6.57
N ALA A 50 19.26 -9.86 5.59
CA ALA A 50 20.61 -10.25 5.17
C ALA A 50 21.62 -10.03 6.30
N HIS A 51 21.56 -8.89 6.98
CA HIS A 51 22.40 -8.59 8.14
C HIS A 51 22.21 -9.60 9.28
N HIS A 52 20.97 -9.94 9.62
CA HIS A 52 20.69 -10.93 10.67
C HIS A 52 21.15 -12.34 10.29
N ARG A 53 21.02 -12.75 9.03
CA ARG A 53 21.55 -14.04 8.55
C ARG A 53 23.07 -14.11 8.62
N ALA A 54 23.76 -12.99 8.39
CA ALA A 54 25.21 -12.90 8.51
C ALA A 54 25.68 -12.80 9.97
N ASN A 55 24.87 -12.22 10.85
CA ASN A 55 25.18 -11.98 12.26
C ASN A 55 24.05 -12.52 13.17
N PRO A 56 23.88 -13.85 13.27
CA PRO A 56 22.73 -14.46 13.95
C PRO A 56 22.71 -14.20 15.46
N ASP A 57 23.88 -14.02 16.08
CA ASP A 57 24.03 -13.80 17.52
C ASP A 57 23.91 -12.32 17.91
N GLU A 58 23.87 -11.41 16.94
CA GLU A 58 23.62 -10.00 17.23
C GLU A 58 22.14 -9.80 17.61
N PRO A 59 21.86 -9.15 18.75
CA PRO A 59 20.50 -8.82 19.14
C PRO A 59 19.83 -7.96 18.06
N GLY A 60 18.72 -8.48 17.52
CA GLY A 60 17.90 -7.74 16.57
C GLY A 60 17.32 -6.46 17.19
N VAL A 61 16.98 -5.49 16.32
CA VAL A 61 16.35 -4.24 16.75
C VAL A 61 14.87 -4.48 16.98
N SER A 62 14.35 -4.17 18.17
CA SER A 62 12.92 -4.32 18.47
C SER A 62 12.09 -3.28 17.71
N PHE A 63 10.81 -3.60 17.50
CA PHE A 63 9.86 -2.66 16.89
C PHE A 63 9.80 -1.33 17.64
N SER A 64 9.91 -1.36 18.97
CA SER A 64 9.94 -0.18 19.84
C SER A 64 11.16 0.71 19.57
N GLN A 65 12.34 0.12 19.41
CA GLN A 65 13.58 0.82 19.08
C GLN A 65 13.54 1.43 17.69
N LEU A 66 12.97 0.68 16.73
CA LEU A 66 12.71 1.14 15.37
C LEU A 66 11.80 2.37 15.34
N LYS A 67 10.67 2.29 16.06
CA LYS A 67 9.69 3.38 16.16
C LYS A 67 10.31 4.64 16.78
N ALA A 68 11.09 4.48 17.85
CA ALA A 68 11.79 5.59 18.49
C ALA A 68 12.77 6.28 17.53
N LYS A 69 13.56 5.50 16.76
CA LYS A 69 14.54 6.02 15.80
C LYS A 69 13.89 6.83 14.68
N LEU A 70 12.78 6.33 14.13
CA LEU A 70 12.01 7.01 13.07
C LEU A 70 11.37 8.30 13.55
N LEU A 71 10.86 8.34 14.80
CA LEU A 71 10.26 9.54 15.38
C LEU A 71 11.31 10.57 15.85
N SER A 72 12.55 10.14 16.07
CA SER A 72 13.66 11.00 16.50
C SER A 72 14.46 11.62 15.34
N THR A 73 14.19 11.23 14.10
CA THR A 73 14.87 11.79 12.93
C THR A 73 14.15 13.08 12.51
N PRO A 74 14.77 14.28 12.64
CA PRO A 74 14.14 15.51 12.18
C PRO A 74 13.95 15.46 10.66
N ARG A 75 12.78 15.93 10.21
CA ARG A 75 12.41 16.06 8.79
C ARG A 75 13.28 17.07 8.06
#